data_AF-A0A7X6U9L6-F1
#
_entry.id   AF-A0A7X6U9L6-F1
#
_cell.length_a   1.000
_cell.length_b   1.000
_cell.length_c   1.000
_cell.angle_alpha   90.00
_cell.angle_beta   90.00
_cell.angle_gamma   90.00
#
_symmetry.space_group_name_H-M   'P 1'
#
loop_
_entity.id
_entity.type
_entity.pdbx_description
1 polymer ?
#
loop_
_entity_poly.entity_id
_entity_poly.type
_entity_poly.pdbx_seq_one_letter_code
_entity_poly.pdbx_strand_id
1 'polypeptide(L)'
;MEMLAEYGYIDTAWDLVTRETYPSWGFMMQHEATTVWERFELKKDPGMNSHCHPMYGAVGKWLYSHIAGIVPVSPGFREVLIRPYFPERLSSAQATVVTCRGDVSVRWHKSYGQLRLQVTIPNGMSARIEAGAVRETVGGGTHRLLL
;
A
#
# COMPACT_ATOMS: atom_id res chain seq x y z
N MET A 1 -2.26 2.85 -11.06
CA MET A 1 -2.48 2.87 -9.61
C MET A 1 -1.84 4.09 -8.97
N GLU A 2 -0.50 4.22 -9.00
CA GLU A 2 0.23 5.38 -8.44
C GLU A 2 -0.31 6.71 -9.00
N MET A 3 -0.34 6.85 -10.33
CA MET A 3 -0.87 8.06 -10.99
C MET A 3 -2.33 8.38 -10.64
N LEU A 4 -3.18 7.38 -10.41
CA LEU A 4 -4.57 7.65 -10.01
C LEU A 4 -4.60 8.26 -8.61
N ALA A 5 -3.85 7.69 -7.67
CA ALA A 5 -3.76 8.21 -6.31
C ALA A 5 -3.17 9.63 -6.27
N GLU A 6 -2.07 9.89 -7.00
CA GLU A 6 -1.42 11.19 -7.03
C GLU A 6 -2.30 12.31 -7.63
N TYR A 7 -3.22 11.97 -8.53
CA TYR A 7 -4.15 12.92 -9.15
C TYR A 7 -5.52 12.96 -8.44
N GLY A 8 -5.63 12.39 -7.23
CA GLY A 8 -6.85 12.47 -6.41
C GLY A 8 -7.91 11.42 -6.72
N TYR A 9 -7.62 10.43 -7.55
CA TYR A 9 -8.52 9.33 -7.93
C TYR A 9 -8.26 8.05 -7.12
N ILE A 10 -8.08 8.19 -5.80
CA ILE A 10 -7.76 7.04 -4.93
C ILE A 10 -8.84 5.97 -4.95
N ASP A 11 -10.12 6.35 -4.95
CA ASP A 11 -11.23 5.41 -4.96
C ASP A 11 -11.32 4.63 -6.27
N THR A 12 -11.09 5.31 -7.40
CA THR A 12 -10.97 4.63 -8.70
C THR A 12 -9.81 3.64 -8.71
N ALA A 13 -8.67 4.01 -8.13
CA ALA A 13 -7.54 3.11 -8.00
C ALA A 13 -7.93 1.88 -7.15
N TRP A 14 -8.56 2.11 -6.01
CA TRP A 14 -9.01 1.05 -5.10
C TRP A 14 -10.01 0.09 -5.75
N ASP A 15 -10.99 0.62 -6.49
CA ASP A 15 -11.96 -0.18 -7.23
C ASP A 15 -11.28 -1.06 -8.29
N LEU A 16 -10.23 -0.57 -8.97
CA LEU A 16 -9.47 -1.38 -9.93
C LEU A 16 -8.71 -2.54 -9.27
N VAL A 17 -8.10 -2.30 -8.10
CA VAL A 17 -7.34 -3.35 -7.38
C VAL A 17 -8.26 -4.38 -6.74
N THR A 18 -9.44 -3.97 -6.31
CA THR A 18 -10.42 -4.85 -5.64
C THR A 18 -11.44 -5.46 -6.59
N ARG A 19 -11.40 -5.12 -7.89
CA ARG A 19 -12.29 -5.69 -8.91
C ARG A 19 -12.15 -7.21 -8.97
N GLU A 20 -13.28 -7.91 -9.00
CA GLU A 20 -13.33 -9.37 -9.11
C GLU A 20 -13.62 -9.89 -10.52
N THR A 21 -14.17 -9.03 -11.40
CA THR A 21 -14.49 -9.40 -12.78
C THR A 21 -13.29 -9.25 -13.71
N TYR A 22 -13.24 -10.09 -14.74
CA TYR A 22 -12.21 -10.03 -15.78
C TYR A 22 -12.11 -8.63 -16.43
N PRO A 23 -10.90 -8.11 -16.71
CA PRO A 23 -9.58 -8.60 -16.28
C PRO A 23 -9.17 -8.02 -14.92
N SER A 24 -8.82 -8.84 -13.92
CA SER A 24 -8.36 -8.34 -12.61
C SER A 24 -7.58 -9.38 -11.79
N TRP A 25 -6.91 -8.94 -10.71
CA TRP A 25 -6.37 -9.86 -9.70
C TRP A 25 -7.48 -10.64 -9.00
N GLY A 26 -8.62 -10.01 -8.74
CA GLY A 26 -9.77 -10.69 -8.18
C GLY A 26 -10.28 -11.81 -9.10
N PHE A 27 -10.25 -11.64 -10.42
CA PHE A 27 -10.61 -12.70 -11.35
C PHE A 27 -9.68 -13.92 -11.23
N MET A 28 -8.37 -13.69 -11.05
CA MET A 28 -7.41 -14.78 -10.78
C MET A 28 -7.78 -15.51 -9.47
N MET A 29 -8.09 -14.76 -8.41
CA MET A 29 -8.49 -15.33 -7.11
C MET A 29 -9.81 -16.11 -7.18
N GLN A 30 -10.80 -15.63 -7.94
CA GLN A 30 -12.05 -16.33 -8.20
C GLN A 30 -11.85 -17.65 -8.97
N HIS A 31 -10.67 -17.84 -9.58
CA HIS A 31 -10.24 -19.07 -10.24
C HIS A 31 -9.12 -19.79 -9.48
N GLU A 32 -9.11 -19.65 -8.15
CA GLU A 32 -8.26 -20.38 -7.21
C GLU A 32 -6.74 -20.12 -7.38
N ALA A 33 -6.36 -19.00 -8.01
CA ALA A 33 -4.96 -18.61 -8.10
C ALA A 33 -4.36 -18.35 -6.71
N THR A 34 -3.24 -19.02 -6.41
CA THR A 34 -2.41 -18.76 -5.21
C THR A 34 -1.15 -17.93 -5.53
N THR A 35 -0.91 -17.68 -6.82
CA THR A 35 0.18 -16.87 -7.37
C THR A 35 -0.36 -15.92 -8.44
N VAL A 36 0.39 -14.88 -8.78
CA VAL A 36 0.02 -13.96 -9.87
C VAL A 36 0.37 -14.60 -11.22
N TRP A 37 -0.54 -14.52 -12.18
CA TRP A 37 -0.37 -15.10 -13.52
C TRP A 37 0.33 -14.14 -14.48
N GLU A 38 0.92 -14.69 -15.54
CA GLU A 38 1.50 -13.94 -16.67
C GLU A 38 0.43 -13.18 -17.47
N ARG A 39 -0.79 -13.70 -17.46
CA ARG A 39 -1.93 -13.21 -18.22
C ARG A 39 -3.16 -13.13 -17.31
N PHE A 40 -4.07 -12.19 -17.58
CA PHE A 40 -5.33 -12.12 -16.83
C PHE A 40 -6.30 -13.21 -17.24
N GLU A 41 -6.24 -13.71 -18.48
CA GLU A 41 -7.07 -14.83 -18.92
C GLU A 41 -6.63 -16.14 -18.26
N LEU A 42 -7.59 -16.99 -17.89
CA LEU A 42 -7.30 -18.38 -17.52
C LEU A 42 -7.01 -19.18 -18.80
N LYS A 43 -5.73 -19.44 -19.08
CA LYS A 43 -5.28 -20.27 -20.19
C LYS A 43 -4.53 -21.50 -19.69
N LYS A 44 -4.87 -22.68 -20.20
CA LYS A 44 -4.26 -23.96 -19.82
C LYS A 44 -3.54 -24.68 -20.97
N ASP A 45 -3.59 -24.11 -22.17
CA ASP A 45 -2.88 -24.63 -23.34
C ASP A 45 -1.35 -24.45 -23.19
N PRO A 46 -0.50 -25.33 -23.74
CA PRO A 46 0.95 -25.10 -23.76
C PRO A 46 1.30 -23.81 -24.50
N GLY A 47 2.00 -22.89 -23.84
CA GLY A 47 2.41 -21.62 -24.44
C GLY A 47 2.92 -20.62 -23.41
N MET A 48 2.82 -19.34 -23.75
CA MET A 48 3.17 -18.22 -22.87
C MET A 48 1.98 -17.85 -21.97
N ASN A 49 1.77 -18.67 -20.94
CA ASN A 49 0.66 -18.57 -19.99
C ASN A 49 1.03 -19.09 -18.59
N SER A 50 2.22 -18.74 -18.08
CA SER A 50 2.63 -19.14 -16.73
C SER A 50 1.62 -18.66 -15.68
N HIS A 51 1.23 -19.55 -14.76
CA HIS A 51 0.42 -19.20 -13.59
C HIS A 51 1.26 -18.71 -12.39
N CYS A 52 2.57 -18.50 -12.57
CA CYS A 52 3.44 -17.92 -11.55
C CYS A 52 4.42 -16.95 -12.22
N HIS A 53 3.99 -15.70 -12.37
CA HIS A 53 4.74 -14.66 -13.07
C HIS A 53 4.66 -13.32 -12.31
N PRO A 54 5.80 -12.64 -12.09
CA PRO A 54 5.85 -11.54 -11.11
C PRO A 54 5.32 -10.20 -11.61
N MET A 55 5.16 -10.01 -12.93
CA MET A 55 4.93 -8.68 -13.53
C MET A 55 3.73 -7.94 -12.93
N TYR A 56 2.59 -8.60 -12.79
CA TYR A 56 1.40 -7.99 -12.18
C TYR A 56 1.42 -8.00 -10.65
N GLY A 57 2.43 -8.62 -10.03
CA GLY A 57 2.69 -8.55 -8.59
C GLY A 57 3.19 -7.17 -8.14
N ALA A 58 3.58 -6.29 -9.08
CA ALA A 58 4.01 -4.92 -8.79
C ALA A 58 2.97 -4.09 -8.01
N VAL A 59 1.68 -4.47 -8.05
CA VAL A 59 0.62 -3.88 -7.22
C VAL A 59 0.94 -3.95 -5.71
N GLY A 60 1.73 -4.93 -5.28
CA GLY A 60 2.20 -5.04 -3.91
C GLY A 60 2.92 -3.78 -3.43
N LYS A 61 3.79 -3.19 -4.27
CA LYS A 61 4.47 -1.92 -3.95
C LYS A 61 3.47 -0.80 -3.64
N TRP A 62 2.37 -0.72 -4.39
CA TRP A 62 1.35 0.31 -4.21
C TRP A 62 0.61 0.18 -2.87
N LEU A 63 0.36 -1.06 -2.41
CA LEU A 63 -0.24 -1.30 -1.09
C LEU A 63 0.66 -0.74 0.04
N TYR A 64 1.98 -0.93 -0.04
CA TYR A 64 2.90 -0.37 0.96
C TYR A 64 3.12 1.13 0.81
N SER A 65 3.35 1.61 -0.41
CA SER A 65 3.76 3.00 -0.65
C SER A 65 2.61 4.01 -0.68
N HIS A 66 1.38 3.57 -0.93
CA HIS A 66 0.21 4.46 -1.03
C HIS A 66 -0.84 4.13 0.01
N ILE A 67 -1.30 2.87 0.13
CA ILE A 67 -2.31 2.52 1.13
C ILE A 67 -1.74 2.65 2.55
N ALA A 68 -0.58 2.06 2.82
CA ALA A 68 0.12 2.31 4.08
C ALA A 68 0.96 3.61 4.05
N GLY A 69 1.30 4.10 2.86
CA GLY A 69 1.98 5.38 2.70
C GLY A 69 3.47 5.39 3.02
N ILE A 70 4.14 4.23 3.11
CA ILE A 70 5.55 4.14 3.52
C ILE A 70 6.45 4.27 2.30
N VAL A 71 7.16 5.41 2.18
CA VAL A 71 8.04 5.71 1.04
C VAL A 71 9.43 6.09 1.53
N PRO A 72 10.50 5.36 1.18
CA PRO A 72 11.85 5.81 1.48
C PRO A 72 12.16 7.06 0.65
N VAL A 73 12.60 8.14 1.31
CA VAL A 73 13.01 9.39 0.62
C VAL A 73 14.53 9.60 0.65
N SER A 74 15.26 8.69 1.29
CA SER A 74 16.71 8.64 1.29
C SER A 74 17.23 7.20 1.18
N PRO A 75 18.42 6.98 0.61
CA PRO A 75 19.05 5.67 0.55
C PRO A 75 19.20 5.03 1.95
N GLY A 76 18.85 3.76 2.04
CA GLY A 76 18.94 3.00 3.29
C GLY A 76 18.01 3.50 4.40
N PHE A 77 16.86 4.09 4.05
CA PHE A 77 15.79 4.47 4.98
C PHE A 77 16.26 5.40 6.12
N ARG A 78 17.21 6.34 5.88
CA ARG A 78 17.56 7.34 6.92
C ARG A 78 16.37 8.24 7.26
N GLU A 79 15.59 8.54 6.23
CA GLU A 79 14.35 9.31 6.26
C GLU A 79 13.28 8.60 5.42
N VAL A 80 12.06 8.56 5.95
CA VAL A 80 10.87 8.02 5.27
C VAL A 80 9.78 9.08 5.18
N LEU A 81 9.06 9.09 4.07
CA LEU A 81 7.79 9.79 3.95
C LEU A 81 6.68 8.82 4.35
N ILE A 82 5.79 9.28 5.23
CA ILE A 82 4.56 8.61 5.62
C ILE A 82 3.40 9.42 5.06
N ARG A 83 2.90 8.98 3.90
CA ARG A 83 1.81 9.63 3.16
C ARG A 83 0.75 8.62 2.73
N PRO A 84 -0.07 8.10 3.67
CA PRO A 84 -1.14 7.18 3.36
C PRO A 84 -2.26 7.85 2.57
N TYR A 85 -2.86 7.09 1.67
CA TYR A 85 -4.12 7.41 1.00
C TYR A 85 -5.25 6.57 1.61
N PHE A 86 -6.44 7.14 1.70
CA PHE A 86 -7.55 6.57 2.47
C PHE A 86 -8.79 6.28 1.61
N PRO A 87 -8.79 5.25 0.73
CA PRO A 87 -9.96 4.92 -0.10
C PRO A 87 -11.23 4.79 0.74
N GLU A 88 -12.33 5.39 0.33
CA GLU A 88 -13.61 5.48 1.04
C GLU A 88 -14.06 4.10 1.53
N ARG A 89 -14.00 3.10 0.65
CA ARG A 89 -14.44 1.71 0.89
C ARG A 89 -13.46 0.87 1.70
N LEU A 90 -12.31 1.41 2.10
CA LEU A 90 -11.34 0.73 2.95
C LEU A 90 -11.37 1.31 4.37
N SER A 91 -11.79 0.49 5.33
CA SER A 91 -11.97 0.90 6.74
C SER A 91 -10.67 0.99 7.52
N SER A 92 -9.64 0.21 7.15
CA SER A 92 -8.36 0.18 7.85
C SER A 92 -7.25 -0.42 7.00
N ALA A 93 -6.01 -0.03 7.26
CA ALA A 93 -4.85 -0.74 6.76
C ALA A 93 -3.74 -0.79 7.82
N GLN A 94 -2.92 -1.82 7.74
CA GLN A 94 -1.70 -1.96 8.54
C GLN A 94 -0.59 -2.53 7.66
N ALA A 95 0.62 -2.02 7.78
CA ALA A 95 1.78 -2.57 7.12
C ALA A 95 3.06 -2.30 7.93
N THR A 96 4.01 -3.21 7.77
CA THR A 96 5.37 -3.07 8.29
C THR A 96 6.35 -3.29 7.14
N VAL A 97 7.28 -2.36 6.97
CA VAL A 97 8.41 -2.51 6.07
C VAL A 97 9.65 -2.79 6.92
N VAL A 98 10.21 -3.99 6.75
CA VAL A 98 11.48 -4.38 7.38
C VAL A 98 12.61 -3.68 6.65
N THR A 99 13.37 -2.84 7.35
CA THR A 99 14.49 -2.08 6.78
C THR A 99 15.82 -2.47 7.40
N CYS A 100 16.93 -2.02 6.82
CA CYS A 100 18.26 -2.19 7.42
C CYS A 100 18.46 -1.42 8.74
N ARG A 101 17.50 -0.57 9.14
CA ARG A 101 17.52 0.23 10.37
C ARG A 101 16.46 -0.20 11.40
N GLY A 102 15.75 -1.30 11.13
CA GLY A 102 14.60 -1.76 11.90
C GLY A 102 13.29 -1.54 11.18
N ASP A 103 12.19 -1.87 11.85
CA ASP A 103 10.87 -1.95 11.24
C ASP A 103 10.15 -0.61 11.24
N VAL A 104 9.72 -0.15 10.06
CA VAL A 104 8.80 0.99 9.92
C VAL A 104 7.38 0.45 9.83
N SER A 105 6.53 0.82 10.78
CA SER A 105 5.14 0.34 10.80
C SER A 105 4.14 1.48 10.71
N VAL A 106 3.11 1.29 9.90
CA VAL A 106 1.97 2.21 9.80
C VAL A 106 0.68 1.41 10.01
N ARG A 107 -0.22 1.99 10.81
CA ARG A 107 -1.59 1.51 10.99
C ARG A 107 -2.53 2.68 10.92
N TRP A 108 -3.61 2.56 10.15
CA TRP A 108 -4.71 3.52 10.23
C TRP A 108 -6.06 2.81 10.22
N HIS A 109 -7.06 3.46 10.80
CA HIS A 109 -8.45 2.99 10.77
C HIS A 109 -9.44 4.16 10.84
N LYS A 110 -10.57 3.99 10.17
CA LYS A 110 -11.72 4.90 10.15
C LYS A 110 -12.74 4.40 11.18
N SER A 111 -13.15 5.25 12.11
CA SER A 111 -14.13 4.90 13.14
C SER A 111 -14.88 6.14 13.60
N TYR A 112 -16.22 6.08 13.63
CA TYR A 112 -17.08 7.19 14.09
C TYR A 112 -16.78 8.54 13.44
N GLY A 113 -16.54 8.56 12.12
CA GLY A 113 -16.19 9.78 11.38
C GLY A 113 -14.78 10.32 11.65
N GLN A 114 -13.98 9.61 12.43
CA GLN A 114 -12.59 9.95 12.72
C GLN A 114 -11.63 9.00 12.00
N LEU A 115 -10.47 9.52 11.61
CA LEU A 115 -9.40 8.74 11.05
C LEU A 115 -8.20 8.76 12.01
N ARG A 116 -7.80 7.58 12.48
CA ARG A 116 -6.69 7.44 13.43
C ARG A 116 -5.51 6.82 12.74
N LEU A 117 -4.36 7.48 12.81
CA LEU A 117 -3.09 7.04 12.23
C LEU A 117 -2.09 6.78 13.36
N GLN A 118 -1.40 5.63 13.31
CA GLN A 118 -0.28 5.30 14.16
C GLN A 118 0.93 4.99 13.28
N VAL A 119 2.07 5.59 13.60
CA VAL A 119 3.34 5.41 12.89
C VAL A 119 4.40 5.02 13.91
N THR A 120 5.14 3.95 13.66
CA THR A 120 6.28 3.52 14.48
C THR A 120 7.56 3.58 13.64
N ILE A 121 8.51 4.37 14.12
CA ILE A 121 9.79 4.65 13.45
C ILE A 121 10.93 4.13 14.34
N PRO A 122 11.89 3.36 13.80
CA PRO A 122 13.09 2.96 14.54
C PRO A 122 13.92 4.15 15.02
N ASN A 123 14.65 3.98 16.12
CA ASN A 123 15.60 4.99 16.60
C ASN A 123 16.70 5.24 15.55
N GLY A 124 17.09 6.51 15.37
CA GLY A 124 18.09 6.90 14.37
C GLY A 124 17.55 7.04 12.95
N MET A 125 16.23 6.96 12.76
CA MET A 125 15.52 7.37 11.55
C MET A 125 14.68 8.62 11.82
N SER A 126 14.34 9.35 10.77
CA SER A 126 13.29 10.38 10.78
C SER A 126 12.14 10.00 9.85
N ALA A 127 10.95 10.51 10.14
CA ALA A 127 9.80 10.39 9.26
C ALA A 127 9.15 11.75 9.03
N ARG A 128 8.88 12.07 7.75
CA ARG A 128 8.01 13.17 7.37
C ARG A 128 6.59 12.63 7.20
N ILE A 129 5.66 13.09 8.01
CA ILE A 129 4.27 12.67 7.97
C ILE A 129 3.45 13.71 7.20
N GLU A 130 2.80 13.28 6.13
CA GLU A 130 1.91 14.08 5.30
C GLU A 130 0.56 13.36 5.20
N ALA A 131 -0.39 13.70 6.06
CA ALA A 131 -1.69 13.02 6.10
C ALA A 131 -2.81 14.00 6.46
N GLY A 132 -3.81 14.15 5.58
CA GLY A 132 -4.85 15.16 5.75
C GLY A 132 -4.25 16.57 5.88
N ALA A 133 -4.56 17.26 6.98
CA ALA A 133 -3.97 18.56 7.30
C ALA A 133 -2.59 18.48 7.99
N VAL A 134 -2.21 17.31 8.51
CA VAL A 134 -0.99 17.09 9.28
C VAL A 134 0.23 17.10 8.37
N ARG A 135 1.23 17.91 8.75
CA ARG A 135 2.54 18.04 8.11
C ARG A 135 3.57 18.20 9.20
N GLU A 136 4.23 17.11 9.60
CA GLU A 136 5.21 17.11 10.69
C GLU A 136 6.40 16.20 10.41
N THR A 137 7.52 16.49 11.08
CA THR A 137 8.70 15.63 11.05
C THR A 137 8.92 15.07 12.44
N VAL A 138 9.02 13.75 12.54
CA VAL A 138 9.20 13.02 13.80
C VAL A 138 10.46 12.16 13.78
N GLY A 139 11.04 11.92 14.95
CA GLY A 139 12.14 10.97 15.13
C GLY A 139 11.65 9.55 15.42
N GLY A 140 12.56 8.72 15.92
CA GLY A 140 12.24 7.38 16.43
C GLY A 140 11.18 7.40 17.53
N GLY A 141 10.32 6.37 17.55
CA GLY A 141 9.22 6.25 18.50
C GLY A 141 7.91 5.83 17.85
N THR A 142 6.86 5.76 18.66
CA THR A 142 5.48 5.54 18.19
C THR A 142 4.68 6.83 18.31
N HIS A 143 4.15 7.27 17.18
CA HIS A 143 3.41 8.53 17.01
C HIS A 143 1.96 8.21 16.69
N ARG A 144 1.01 8.91 17.32
CA ARG A 144 -0.43 8.70 17.14
C ARG A 144 -1.09 10.02 16.79
N LEU A 145 -1.86 9.99 15.70
CA LEU A 145 -2.48 11.15 15.07
C LEU A 145 -3.97 10.90 14.90
N LEU A 146 -4.75 11.96 15.11
CA LEU A 146 -6.15 12.04 14.74
C LEU A 146 -6.25 12.98 13.54
N LEU A 147 -6.79 12.48 12.43
CA LEU A 147 -6.95 13.18 11.16
C LEU A 147 -8.40 13.60 10.96
#